data_AF-A0A8T5UTV8-F1
#
_entry.id   AF-A0A8T5UTV8-F1
#
_cell.length_a   1.000
_cell.length_b   1.000
_cell.length_c   1.000
_cell.angle_alpha   90.00
_cell.angle_beta   90.00
_cell.angle_gamma   90.00
#
_symmetry.space_group_name_H-M   'P 1'
#
loop_
_entity.id
_entity.type
_entity.pdbx_description
1 polymer ?
#
loop_
_entity_poly.entity_id
_entity_poly.type
_entity_poly.pdbx_seq_one_letter_code
_entity_poly.pdbx_strand_id
1 'polypeptide(L)'
;MAKLNDLTVPLLDKLAAEIGIKFNKKDKKADRLSKIKRAGLQDFRLNQLIEKYSEQKSIPKKTSKDAISELKGRVKLLEDQVKFLMSEISVSKVSLTKKDDRDILTVTTDLAEIKNFIKSLIAPGESITVDELIEINEIQKIPLITLKHSIYDLIDEDIFDVAGGNSSQKIGGKIGVLIRK
;
A
#
# COMPACT_ATOMS: atom_id res chain seq x y z
N MET A 1 -6.36 -34.96 -24.23
CA MET A 1 -5.14 -34.75 -25.02
C MET A 1 -5.15 -33.36 -25.63
N ALA A 2 -4.15 -32.54 -25.32
CA ALA A 2 -4.00 -31.21 -25.89
C ALA A 2 -3.65 -31.31 -27.40
N LYS A 3 -4.14 -30.39 -28.22
CA LYS A 3 -3.85 -30.37 -29.66
C LYS A 3 -2.83 -29.29 -29.97
N LEU A 4 -2.00 -29.51 -30.98
CA LEU A 4 -1.01 -28.53 -31.46
C LEU A 4 -1.66 -27.17 -31.80
N ASN A 5 -2.88 -27.17 -32.31
CA ASN A 5 -3.65 -25.96 -32.64
C ASN A 5 -3.98 -25.10 -31.41
N ASP A 6 -4.01 -25.71 -30.22
CA ASP A 6 -4.37 -25.05 -28.96
C ASP A 6 -3.23 -24.21 -28.39
N LEU A 7 -2.01 -24.35 -28.92
CA LEU A 7 -0.85 -23.58 -28.54
C LEU A 7 -0.89 -22.17 -29.17
N THR A 8 -0.47 -21.18 -28.39
CA THR A 8 -0.27 -19.80 -28.88
C THR A 8 1.01 -19.74 -29.72
N VAL A 9 1.14 -18.69 -30.56
CA VAL A 9 2.31 -18.51 -31.43
C VAL A 9 3.65 -18.55 -30.66
N PRO A 10 3.81 -17.90 -29.49
CA PRO A 10 5.03 -18.00 -28.71
C PRO A 10 5.33 -19.41 -28.19
N LEU A 11 4.29 -20.18 -27.84
CA LEU A 11 4.46 -21.56 -27.37
C LEU A 11 4.83 -22.50 -28.54
N LEU A 12 4.28 -22.25 -29.72
CA LEU A 12 4.72 -22.95 -30.94
C LEU A 12 6.18 -22.67 -31.26
N ASP A 13 6.66 -21.43 -31.06
CA ASP A 13 8.07 -21.08 -31.29
C ASP A 13 9.02 -21.80 -30.33
N LYS A 14 8.64 -21.91 -29.05
CA LYS A 14 9.41 -22.69 -28.05
C LYS A 14 9.42 -24.18 -28.38
N LEU A 15 8.26 -24.74 -28.72
CA LEU A 15 8.13 -26.15 -29.12
C LEU A 15 9.00 -26.43 -30.36
N ALA A 16 8.95 -25.56 -31.37
CA ALA A 16 9.75 -25.69 -32.58
C ALA A 16 11.25 -25.57 -32.30
N ALA A 17 11.67 -24.67 -31.41
CA ALA A 17 13.07 -24.56 -31.00
C ALA A 17 13.60 -25.83 -30.32
N GLU A 18 12.81 -26.45 -29.43
CA GLU A 18 13.18 -27.74 -28.80
C GLU A 18 13.28 -28.90 -29.81
N ILE A 19 12.58 -28.78 -30.93
CA ILE A 19 12.59 -29.78 -32.00
C ILE A 19 13.64 -29.44 -33.09
N GLY A 20 14.23 -28.24 -33.06
CA GLY A 20 15.18 -27.78 -34.08
C GLY A 20 14.54 -27.26 -35.37
N ILE A 21 13.24 -26.93 -35.36
CA ILE A 21 12.53 -26.35 -36.50
C ILE A 21 12.66 -24.82 -36.44
N LYS A 22 13.18 -24.22 -37.51
CA LYS A 22 13.27 -22.76 -37.64
C LYS A 22 12.02 -22.18 -38.30
N PHE A 23 11.40 -21.21 -37.65
CA PHE A 23 10.36 -20.38 -38.23
C PHE A 23 10.90 -19.04 -38.72
N ASN A 24 10.30 -18.52 -39.79
CA ASN A 24 10.53 -17.16 -40.23
C ASN A 24 9.61 -16.22 -39.46
N LYS A 25 10.07 -15.00 -39.17
CA LYS A 25 9.27 -13.98 -38.45
C LYS A 25 7.93 -13.67 -39.15
N LYS A 26 7.84 -13.86 -40.48
CA LYS A 26 6.64 -13.64 -41.29
C LYS A 26 5.70 -14.85 -41.37
N ASP A 27 6.10 -16.02 -40.86
CA ASP A 27 5.27 -17.22 -40.93
C ASP A 27 4.00 -17.04 -40.09
N LYS A 28 2.83 -17.27 -40.71
CA LYS A 28 1.56 -17.26 -39.99
C LYS A 28 1.44 -18.51 -39.12
N LYS A 29 0.52 -18.50 -38.14
CA LYS A 29 0.29 -19.64 -37.24
C LYS A 29 0.04 -20.95 -38.02
N ALA A 30 -0.76 -20.88 -39.09
CA ALA A 30 -1.03 -22.03 -39.96
C ALA A 30 0.25 -22.62 -40.57
N ASP A 31 1.14 -21.77 -41.09
CA ASP A 31 2.41 -22.20 -41.71
C ASP A 31 3.33 -22.87 -40.68
N ARG A 32 3.38 -22.33 -39.46
CA ARG A 32 4.16 -22.91 -38.35
C ARG A 32 3.64 -24.30 -37.95
N LEU A 33 2.32 -24.46 -37.87
CA LEU A 33 1.68 -25.75 -37.60
C LEU A 33 1.99 -26.77 -38.70
N SER A 34 1.91 -26.37 -39.97
CA SER A 34 2.25 -27.23 -41.10
C SER A 34 3.72 -27.64 -41.10
N LYS A 35 4.64 -26.74 -40.76
CA LYS A 35 6.08 -27.05 -40.63
C LYS A 35 6.35 -28.07 -39.53
N ILE A 36 5.71 -27.95 -38.37
CA ILE A 36 5.81 -28.93 -37.29
C ILE A 36 5.28 -30.30 -37.72
N LYS A 37 4.13 -30.35 -38.39
CA LYS A 37 3.55 -31.60 -38.89
C LYS A 37 4.41 -32.27 -39.97
N ARG A 38 5.05 -31.48 -40.84
CA ARG A 38 5.94 -31.99 -41.91
C ARG A 38 7.30 -32.45 -41.38
N ALA A 39 7.69 -32.06 -40.18
CA ALA A 39 8.98 -32.44 -39.61
C ALA A 39 9.10 -33.93 -39.26
N GLY A 40 8.03 -34.73 -39.41
CA GLY A 40 8.09 -36.19 -39.32
C GLY A 40 8.54 -36.69 -37.94
N LEU A 41 8.09 -36.03 -36.87
CA LEU A 41 8.43 -36.41 -35.51
C LEU A 41 7.70 -37.69 -35.11
N GLN A 42 8.33 -38.49 -34.24
CA GLN A 42 7.61 -39.56 -33.57
C GLN A 42 6.45 -38.96 -32.74
N ASP A 43 5.23 -39.42 -33.01
CA ASP A 43 3.99 -38.90 -32.44
C ASP A 43 4.02 -38.82 -30.91
N PHE A 44 4.67 -39.78 -30.24
CA PHE A 44 4.82 -39.80 -28.79
C PHE A 44 5.59 -38.60 -28.24
N ARG A 45 6.74 -38.28 -28.84
CA ARG A 45 7.59 -37.14 -28.41
C ARG A 45 6.90 -35.80 -28.69
N LEU A 46 6.18 -35.71 -29.80
CA LEU A 46 5.40 -34.52 -30.13
C LEU A 46 4.24 -34.32 -29.13
N ASN A 47 3.53 -35.38 -28.77
CA ASN A 47 2.45 -35.32 -27.79
C ASN A 47 2.94 -34.89 -26.40
N GLN A 48 4.07 -35.42 -25.93
CA GLN A 48 4.68 -34.99 -24.65
C GLN A 48 5.01 -33.49 -24.64
N LEU A 49 5.56 -32.97 -25.74
CA LEU A 49 5.87 -31.56 -25.87
C LEU A 49 4.61 -30.69 -25.95
N ILE A 50 3.57 -31.16 -26.66
CA ILE A 50 2.29 -30.46 -26.72
C ILE A 50 1.67 -30.37 -25.32
N GLU A 51 1.70 -31.45 -24.53
CA GLU A 51 1.20 -31.46 -23.16
C GLU A 51 1.99 -30.48 -22.27
N LYS A 52 3.32 -30.60 -22.25
CA LYS A 52 4.23 -29.70 -21.51
C LYS A 52 3.95 -28.22 -21.78
N TYR A 53 3.73 -27.85 -23.04
CA TYR A 53 3.47 -26.45 -23.41
C TYR A 53 2.00 -26.04 -23.28
N SER A 54 1.07 -27.00 -23.27
CA SER A 54 -0.35 -26.73 -23.00
C SER A 54 -0.61 -26.43 -21.52
N GLU A 55 0.16 -27.04 -20.61
CA GLU A 55 0.15 -26.72 -19.18
C GLU A 55 0.76 -25.34 -18.90
N GLN A 56 1.67 -24.86 -19.76
CA GLN A 56 2.21 -23.50 -19.75
C GLN A 56 1.27 -22.46 -20.37
N LYS A 57 0.00 -22.79 -20.63
CA LYS A 57 -1.02 -21.80 -21.00
C LYS A 57 -1.08 -20.77 -19.86
N SER A 58 -0.39 -19.66 -20.11
CA SER A 58 -0.32 -18.47 -19.29
C SER A 58 -1.68 -18.23 -18.63
N ILE A 59 -1.66 -18.15 -17.30
CA ILE A 59 -2.67 -17.44 -16.52
C ILE A 59 -3.02 -16.19 -17.33
N PRO A 60 -4.30 -15.96 -17.68
CA PRO A 60 -4.66 -14.84 -18.52
C PRO A 60 -4.16 -13.58 -17.80
N LYS A 61 -3.27 -12.82 -18.46
CA LYS A 61 -2.86 -11.51 -17.94
C LYS A 61 -4.13 -10.69 -17.81
N LYS A 62 -4.56 -10.41 -16.57
CA LYS A 62 -5.65 -9.47 -16.27
C LYS A 62 -5.42 -8.24 -17.14
N THR A 63 -6.40 -7.89 -17.97
CA THR A 63 -6.28 -6.68 -18.76
C THR A 63 -6.26 -5.49 -17.82
N SER A 64 -5.66 -4.37 -18.21
CA SER A 64 -5.66 -3.15 -17.38
C SER A 64 -7.08 -2.75 -16.96
N LYS A 65 -8.08 -3.05 -17.81
CA LYS A 65 -9.50 -2.81 -17.55
C LYS A 65 -10.07 -3.67 -16.41
N ASP A 66 -9.64 -4.92 -16.29
CA ASP A 66 -10.04 -5.83 -15.21
C ASP A 66 -9.39 -5.39 -13.88
N ALA A 67 -8.12 -4.99 -13.92
CA ALA A 67 -7.41 -4.45 -12.76
C ALA A 67 -8.01 -3.13 -12.26
N ILE A 68 -8.40 -2.23 -13.16
CA ILE A 68 -9.09 -0.98 -12.82
C ILE A 68 -10.48 -1.25 -12.21
N SER A 69 -11.21 -2.24 -12.74
CA SER A 69 -12.54 -2.60 -12.22
C SER A 69 -12.46 -3.19 -10.81
N GLU A 70 -11.46 -4.04 -10.56
CA GLU A 70 -11.17 -4.59 -9.23
C GLU A 70 -10.74 -3.50 -8.24
N LEU A 71 -9.84 -2.60 -8.66
CA LEU A 71 -9.42 -1.45 -7.84
C LEU A 71 -10.61 -0.56 -7.49
N LYS A 72 -11.50 -0.28 -8.45
CA LYS A 72 -12.71 0.51 -8.21
C LYS A 72 -13.64 -0.17 -7.20
N GLY A 73 -13.78 -1.49 -7.27
CA GLY A 73 -14.52 -2.27 -6.28
C GLY A 73 -13.91 -2.18 -4.87
N ARG A 74 -12.58 -2.29 -4.78
CA ARG A 74 -11.84 -2.17 -3.50
C ARG A 74 -11.93 -0.77 -2.91
N VAL A 75 -11.85 0.28 -3.73
CA VAL A 75 -12.02 1.68 -3.28
C VAL A 75 -13.42 1.89 -2.72
N LYS A 76 -14.46 1.40 -3.39
CA LYS A 76 -15.83 1.51 -2.89
C LYS A 76 -16.02 0.84 -1.53
N LEU A 77 -15.43 -0.35 -1.33
CA LEU A 77 -15.48 -1.02 -0.03
C LEU A 77 -14.80 -0.20 1.08
N LEU A 78 -13.68 0.44 0.78
CA LEU A 78 -13.01 1.33 1.72
C LEU A 78 -13.84 2.58 2.02
N GLU A 79 -14.45 3.19 1.01
CA GLU A 79 -15.36 4.33 1.17
C GLU A 79 -16.55 3.97 2.08
N ASP A 80 -17.16 2.80 1.87
CA ASP A 80 -18.26 2.31 2.70
C ASP A 80 -17.82 2.04 4.14
N GLN A 81 -16.63 1.46 4.34
CA GLN A 81 -16.05 1.25 5.67
C GLN A 81 -15.76 2.58 6.39
N VAL A 82 -15.20 3.57 5.70
CA VAL A 82 -14.95 4.91 6.27
C VAL A 82 -16.28 5.57 6.63
N LYS A 83 -17.29 5.48 5.77
CA LYS A 83 -18.62 6.04 6.05
C LYS A 83 -19.26 5.42 7.28
N PHE A 84 -19.13 4.10 7.44
CA PHE A 84 -19.60 3.39 8.63
C PHE A 84 -18.88 3.84 9.91
N LEU A 85 -17.54 3.93 9.88
CA LEU A 85 -16.76 4.44 11.02
C LEU A 85 -17.15 5.88 11.38
N MET A 86 -17.37 6.74 10.38
CA MET A 86 -17.84 8.10 10.60
C MET A 86 -19.24 8.15 11.22
N SER A 87 -20.15 7.25 10.85
CA SER A 87 -21.47 7.15 11.51
C SER A 87 -21.35 6.69 12.97
N GLU A 88 -20.49 5.70 13.26
CA GLU A 88 -20.27 5.22 14.64
C GLU A 88 -19.65 6.31 15.53
N ILE A 89 -18.69 7.08 14.99
CA ILE A 89 -18.11 8.24 15.69
C ILE A 89 -19.18 9.31 15.95
N SER A 90 -20.06 9.56 14.98
CA SER A 90 -21.12 10.57 15.13
C SER A 90 -22.12 10.18 16.22
N VAL A 91 -22.50 8.90 16.31
CA VAL A 91 -23.36 8.38 17.38
C VAL A 91 -22.65 8.40 18.73
N SER A 92 -21.35 8.08 18.76
CA SER A 92 -20.54 8.11 19.98
C SER A 92 -20.36 9.53 20.54
N LYS A 93 -20.20 10.55 19.67
CA LYS A 93 -20.14 11.97 20.08
C LYS A 93 -21.44 12.46 20.72
N VAL A 94 -22.61 11.99 20.26
CA VAL A 94 -23.92 12.40 20.81
C VAL A 94 -24.20 11.76 22.17
N SER A 95 -23.60 10.61 22.47
CA SER A 95 -23.76 9.92 23.76
C SER A 95 -22.87 10.48 24.87
N LEU A 96 -21.85 11.27 24.53
CA LEU A 96 -20.89 11.86 25.48
C LEU A 96 -21.29 13.26 25.98
N THR A 97 -22.34 13.90 25.43
CA THR A 97 -22.74 15.26 25.82
C THR A 97 -23.69 15.35 27.01
N LYS A 98 -23.79 14.32 27.85
CA LYS A 98 -24.53 14.36 29.12
C LYS A 98 -23.77 13.69 30.25
N LYS A 99 -22.77 14.38 30.81
CA LYS A 99 -22.59 14.48 32.28
C LYS A 99 -21.45 15.43 32.64
N ASP A 100 -21.68 16.06 33.78
CA ASP A 100 -20.99 17.17 34.42
C ASP A 100 -19.50 17.01 34.70
N ASP A 101 -18.89 18.19 34.80
CA ASP A 101 -17.84 18.63 35.72
C ASP A 101 -16.55 17.80 35.88
N ARG A 102 -15.46 18.48 35.48
CA ARG A 102 -14.12 18.41 36.07
C ARG A 102 -13.58 16.99 36.30
N ASP A 103 -13.04 16.39 35.24
CA ASP A 103 -11.73 15.73 35.30
C ASP A 103 -11.28 15.22 33.93
N ILE A 104 -10.01 15.50 33.61
CA ILE A 104 -9.12 14.70 32.76
C ILE A 104 -9.55 14.56 31.29
N LEU A 105 -8.94 15.39 30.43
CA LEU A 105 -8.67 15.17 29.00
C LEU A 105 -9.38 13.93 28.42
N THR A 106 -10.64 14.12 28.05
CA THR A 106 -11.27 13.27 27.04
C THR A 106 -10.35 13.33 25.81
N VAL A 107 -10.09 12.18 25.19
CA VAL A 107 -9.24 12.05 24.01
C VAL A 107 -9.82 12.94 22.91
N THR A 108 -9.42 14.21 22.88
CA THR A 108 -9.93 15.16 21.91
C THR A 108 -9.13 14.98 20.63
N THR A 109 -9.88 14.88 19.53
CA THR A 109 -9.31 14.85 18.18
C THR A 109 -9.14 16.27 17.63
N ASP A 110 -9.39 17.28 18.46
CA ASP A 110 -9.25 18.67 18.08
C ASP A 110 -7.77 19.06 18.06
N LEU A 111 -7.31 19.41 16.87
CA LEU A 111 -5.94 19.78 16.58
C LEU A 111 -5.54 21.06 17.35
N ALA A 112 -6.48 21.98 17.59
CA ALA A 112 -6.21 23.21 18.34
C ALA A 112 -5.95 22.91 19.83
N GLU A 113 -6.71 22.00 20.43
CA GLU A 113 -6.53 21.59 21.81
C GLU A 113 -5.23 20.81 22.01
N ILE A 114 -4.91 19.90 21.08
CA ILE A 114 -3.62 19.18 21.08
C ILE A 114 -2.45 20.16 20.99
N LYS A 115 -2.53 21.16 20.11
CA LYS A 115 -1.51 22.21 20.00
C LYS A 115 -1.36 23.00 21.30
N ASN A 116 -2.46 23.42 21.91
CA ASN A 116 -2.42 24.13 23.19
C ASN A 116 -1.88 23.26 24.33
N PHE A 117 -2.18 21.96 24.31
CA PHE A 117 -1.65 21.01 25.27
C PHE A 117 -0.13 20.86 25.14
N ILE A 118 0.39 20.64 23.92
CA ILE A 118 1.84 20.60 23.67
C ILE A 118 2.51 21.92 24.06
N LYS A 119 1.88 23.07 23.75
CA LYS A 119 2.35 24.39 24.22
C LYS A 119 2.39 24.48 25.74
N SER A 120 1.46 23.85 26.46
CA SER A 120 1.42 23.91 27.93
C SER A 120 2.45 23.00 28.62
N LEU A 121 2.96 21.98 27.93
CA LEU A 121 3.88 20.99 28.50
C LEU A 121 5.32 21.49 28.64
N ILE A 122 5.74 22.45 27.81
CA ILE A 122 7.14 22.91 27.71
C ILE A 122 7.13 24.40 28.02
N ALA A 123 7.86 24.89 29.01
CA ALA A 123 7.90 26.34 29.27
C ALA A 123 8.75 27.08 28.20
N PRO A 124 8.53 28.39 27.96
CA PRO A 124 9.38 29.16 27.04
C PRO A 124 10.86 29.09 27.47
N GLY A 125 11.74 28.78 26.52
CA GLY A 125 13.18 28.56 26.76
C GLY A 125 13.56 27.15 27.22
N GLU A 126 12.58 26.28 27.51
CA GLU A 126 12.84 24.87 27.80
C GLU A 126 12.91 24.02 26.53
N SER A 127 13.65 22.93 26.63
CA SER A 127 13.79 21.94 25.57
C SER A 127 13.32 20.57 26.05
N ILE A 128 12.62 19.84 25.20
CA ILE A 128 12.23 18.46 25.44
C ILE A 128 12.71 17.58 24.29
N THR A 129 13.20 16.37 24.59
CA THR A 129 13.46 15.39 23.55
C THR A 129 12.15 14.79 23.04
N VAL A 130 12.15 14.29 21.80
CA VAL A 130 10.96 13.61 21.26
C VAL A 130 10.64 12.34 22.06
N ASP A 131 11.67 11.66 22.58
CA ASP A 131 11.51 10.47 23.42
C ASP A 131 10.74 10.82 24.71
N GLU A 132 11.16 11.87 25.43
CA GLU A 132 10.48 12.36 26.64
C GLU A 132 9.04 12.79 26.36
N LEU A 133 8.80 13.47 25.22
CA LEU A 133 7.45 13.90 24.85
C LEU A 133 6.51 12.70 24.63
N ILE A 134 7.00 11.62 24.02
CA ILE A 134 6.21 10.42 23.73
C ILE A 134 6.01 9.55 24.99
N GLU A 135 6.87 9.68 26.00
CA GLU A 135 6.70 9.00 27.29
C GLU A 135 5.58 9.61 28.15
N ILE A 136 5.10 10.82 27.84
CA ILE A 136 3.98 11.45 28.56
C ILE A 136 2.69 10.67 28.29
N ASN A 137 2.07 10.17 29.36
CA ASN A 137 0.86 9.31 29.30
C ASN A 137 -0.29 9.94 28.51
N GLU A 138 -0.44 11.26 28.60
CA GLU A 138 -1.47 12.03 27.90
C GLU A 138 -1.17 12.14 26.39
N ILE A 139 0.11 12.24 26.01
CA ILE A 139 0.55 12.27 24.60
C ILE A 139 0.38 10.89 23.96
N GLN A 140 0.59 9.80 24.70
CA GLN A 140 0.40 8.42 24.20
C GLN A 140 -1.05 8.13 23.78
N LYS A 141 -2.03 8.86 24.32
CA LYS A 141 -3.44 8.75 23.93
C LYS A 141 -3.73 9.41 22.58
N ILE A 142 -2.81 10.23 22.06
CA ILE A 142 -2.95 10.93 20.79
C ILE A 142 -2.38 10.05 19.66
N PRO A 143 -3.11 9.85 18.54
CA PRO A 143 -2.56 9.14 17.39
C PRO A 143 -1.26 9.78 16.91
N LEU A 144 -0.22 8.96 16.69
CA LEU A 144 1.13 9.41 16.31
C LEU A 144 1.14 10.33 15.07
N ILE A 145 0.23 10.11 14.13
CA ILE A 145 0.10 10.95 12.93
C ILE A 145 -0.38 12.36 13.28
N THR A 146 -1.39 12.47 14.14
CA THR A 146 -1.94 13.75 14.61
C THR A 146 -0.93 14.50 15.47
N LEU A 147 -0.19 13.78 16.32
CA LEU A 147 0.90 14.34 17.11
C LEU A 147 1.99 14.95 16.21
N LYS A 148 2.44 14.20 15.19
CA LYS A 148 3.43 14.68 14.22
C LYS A 148 2.95 15.93 13.48
N HIS A 149 1.71 15.93 12.99
CA HIS A 149 1.14 17.09 12.33
C HIS A 149 1.07 18.30 13.26
N SER A 150 0.61 18.10 14.49
CA SER A 150 0.54 19.18 15.48
C SER A 150 1.91 19.75 15.81
N ILE A 151 2.94 18.91 15.91
CA ILE A 151 4.32 19.37 16.15
C ILE A 151 4.85 20.16 14.95
N TYR A 152 4.61 19.71 13.71
CA TYR A 152 4.99 20.47 12.52
C TYR A 152 4.29 21.82 12.43
N ASP A 153 2.97 21.85 12.66
CA ASP A 153 2.21 23.10 12.72
C ASP A 153 2.82 24.07 13.75
N LEU A 154 3.22 23.59 14.92
CA LEU A 154 3.80 24.43 15.97
C LEU A 154 5.21 24.93 15.62
N ILE A 155 5.96 24.19 14.81
CA ILE A 155 7.25 24.62 14.26
C ILE A 155 7.02 25.68 13.17
N ASP A 156 6.05 25.45 12.28
CA ASP A 156 5.68 26.39 11.22
C ASP A 156 5.08 27.70 11.78
N GLU A 157 4.39 27.64 12.93
CA GLU A 157 3.90 28.78 13.71
C GLU A 157 5.02 29.54 14.46
N ASP A 158 6.29 29.14 14.32
CA ASP A 158 7.47 29.70 14.99
C ASP A 158 7.41 29.61 16.52
N ILE A 159 6.72 28.61 17.07
CA ILE A 159 6.55 28.41 18.51
C ILE A 159 7.62 27.47 19.08
N PHE A 160 8.06 26.50 18.28
CA PHE A 160 9.18 25.62 18.63
C PHE A 160 10.29 25.69 17.58
N ASP A 161 11.52 25.84 18.06
CA ASP A 161 12.71 25.53 17.29
C ASP A 161 13.03 24.04 17.35
N VAL A 162 13.62 23.53 16.27
CA VAL A 162 14.03 22.13 16.16
C VAL A 162 15.54 22.00 16.27
N ALA A 163 15.98 21.03 17.07
CA ALA A 163 17.38 20.64 17.15
C ALA A 163 17.56 19.15 16.84
N GLY A 164 18.69 18.82 16.25
CA GLY A 164 19.14 17.44 16.10
C GLY A 164 19.63 16.93 17.46
N GLY A 165 18.84 16.06 18.10
CA GLY A 165 19.19 15.45 19.39
C GLY A 165 19.46 13.95 19.29
N ASN A 166 19.99 13.38 20.37
CA ASN A 166 20.19 11.94 20.57
C ASN A 166 18.88 11.21 20.94
N SER A 167 17.77 11.57 20.28
CA SER A 167 16.49 10.88 20.43
C SER A 167 16.49 9.63 19.57
N SER A 168 16.06 8.51 20.15
CA SER A 168 15.83 7.26 19.43
C SER A 168 14.64 7.39 18.47
N GLN A 169 13.63 8.16 18.87
CA GLN A 169 12.48 8.52 18.04
C GLN A 169 12.68 9.92 17.48
N LYS A 170 12.83 10.03 16.15
CA LYS A 170 12.98 11.32 15.48
C LYS A 170 11.73 11.67 14.67
N ILE A 171 11.25 12.90 14.81
CA ILE A 171 10.18 13.43 13.95
C ILE A 171 10.80 13.81 12.60
N GLY A 172 10.24 13.28 11.51
CA GLY A 172 10.77 13.49 10.15
C GLY A 172 12.19 12.95 9.93
N GLY A 173 12.69 12.07 10.82
CA GLY A 173 14.04 11.51 10.76
C GLY A 173 15.17 12.46 11.15
N LYS A 174 14.87 13.72 11.49
CA LYS A 174 15.89 14.75 11.80
C LYS A 174 15.66 15.46 13.14
N ILE A 175 14.41 15.64 13.54
CA ILE A 175 14.05 16.38 14.76
C ILE A 175 14.16 15.43 15.95
N GLY A 176 15.10 15.69 16.85
CA GLY A 176 15.26 14.91 18.09
C GLY A 176 14.93 15.71 19.35
N VAL A 177 14.94 17.05 19.28
CA VAL A 177 14.63 17.96 20.38
C VAL A 177 13.74 19.09 19.86
N LEU A 178 12.74 19.45 20.66
CA LEU A 178 11.90 20.63 20.49
C LEU A 178 12.28 21.66 21.55
N ILE A 179 12.55 22.89 21.15
CA ILE A 179 12.91 24.00 22.04
C ILE A 179 11.81 25.04 21.92
N ARG A 180 11.13 25.39 23.01
CA ARG A 180 10.09 26.41 22.96
C ARG A 180 10.71 27.80 22.94
N LYS A 181 10.26 28.65 22.01
CA LYS A 181 10.63 30.07 21.99
C LYS A 181 9.94 30.85 23.12
#